data_AF-W4GND0-F1
#
_entry.id   AF-W4GND0-F1
#
_cell.length_a   1.000
_cell.length_b   1.000
_cell.length_c   1.000
_cell.angle_alpha   90.00
_cell.angle_beta   90.00
_cell.angle_gamma   90.00
#
_symmetry.space_group_name_H-M   'P 1'
#
loop_
_entity.id
_entity.type
_entity.pdbx_description
1 polymer ?
#
loop_
_entity_poly.entity_id
_entity_poly.type
_entity_poly.pdbx_seq_one_letter_code
_entity_poly.pdbx_strand_id
1 'polypeptide(L)'
;MATTIPRHPDDNTPTKRLRLDETKDDAVPGTPPKDNVKCSTLVRWLDKGPLLLFGDDGVTVSGTKGFCMARTNACVTRGTYYFELKLLGAIEAYHVRVGWGTKKADINAPVGFDEHSYGYRDIGGETMHKSKRSGPYGDSFGVGDTVGAMICVNGDSSEDKSVDTVAPSLPGRFVPPSLVKQSSDLLAHVSSPRRSFCP
;
A
#
# COMPACT_ATOMS: atom_id res chain seq x y z
N MET A 1 -34.93 54.11 -57.10
CA MET A 1 -33.68 54.26 -56.32
C MET A 1 -33.84 53.44 -55.06
N ALA A 2 -33.10 52.34 -54.91
CA ALA A 2 -33.11 51.50 -53.72
C ALA A 2 -31.67 51.40 -53.20
N THR A 3 -31.49 51.79 -51.94
CA THR A 3 -30.21 52.01 -51.26
C THR A 3 -29.69 50.71 -50.64
N THR A 4 -28.41 50.44 -50.86
CA THR A 4 -27.61 49.32 -50.35
C THR A 4 -27.36 49.41 -48.84
N ILE A 5 -27.50 48.28 -48.12
CA ILE A 5 -26.87 48.02 -46.81
C ILE A 5 -25.91 46.83 -46.99
N PRO A 6 -24.64 46.91 -46.55
CA PRO A 6 -23.62 45.90 -46.81
C PRO A 6 -23.80 44.67 -45.89
N ARG A 7 -23.65 43.47 -46.46
CA ARG A 7 -23.64 42.20 -45.72
C ARG A 7 -22.23 41.87 -45.24
N HIS A 8 -22.20 41.31 -44.03
CA HIS A 8 -21.04 40.86 -43.26
C HIS A 8 -20.15 39.87 -44.04
N PRO A 9 -18.81 39.91 -43.88
CA PRO A 9 -17.88 39.02 -44.59
C PRO A 9 -17.99 37.57 -44.10
N ASP A 10 -17.79 36.66 -45.06
CA ASP A 10 -17.99 35.21 -44.93
C ASP A 10 -17.04 34.53 -43.92
N ASP A 11 -17.63 33.59 -43.19
CA ASP A 11 -17.02 32.66 -42.23
C ASP A 11 -15.97 31.77 -42.93
N ASN A 12 -14.69 32.07 -42.71
CA ASN A 12 -13.57 31.33 -43.28
C ASN A 12 -13.10 30.22 -42.32
N THR A 13 -14.00 29.32 -41.95
CA THR A 13 -13.64 28.07 -41.26
C THR A 13 -13.15 27.04 -42.29
N PRO A 14 -11.85 26.68 -42.35
CA PRO A 14 -11.34 25.76 -43.35
C PRO A 14 -11.79 24.33 -43.05
N THR A 15 -12.77 23.83 -43.80
CA THR A 15 -13.34 22.47 -43.69
C THR A 15 -12.51 21.39 -44.40
N LYS A 16 -11.21 21.63 -44.63
CA LYS A 16 -10.35 20.66 -45.31
C LYS A 16 -9.64 19.74 -44.30
N ARG A 17 -10.22 18.55 -44.09
CA ARG A 17 -9.49 17.38 -43.59
C ARG A 17 -8.29 17.14 -44.51
N LEU A 18 -7.08 17.34 -44.00
CA LEU A 18 -5.87 16.86 -44.65
C LEU A 18 -5.95 15.34 -44.72
N ARG A 19 -5.86 14.79 -45.95
CA ARG A 19 -5.63 13.35 -46.17
C ARG A 19 -4.20 13.07 -45.70
N LEU A 20 -4.05 12.36 -44.59
CA LEU A 20 -2.82 11.64 -44.31
C LEU A 20 -2.85 10.39 -45.21
N ASP A 21 -1.80 10.21 -46.02
CA ASP A 21 -1.65 9.04 -46.87
C ASP A 21 -1.79 7.74 -46.06
N GLU A 22 -2.62 6.84 -46.57
CA GLU A 22 -2.84 5.51 -46.00
C GLU A 22 -1.58 4.65 -46.22
N THR A 23 -0.74 4.54 -45.20
CA THR A 23 0.18 3.41 -45.12
C THR A 23 -0.66 2.19 -44.74
N LYS A 24 -0.77 1.26 -45.69
CA LYS A 24 -1.44 -0.03 -45.51
C LYS A 24 -0.68 -0.87 -44.48
N ASP A 25 -1.15 -0.82 -43.23
CA ASP A 25 -0.76 -1.77 -42.20
C ASP A 25 -1.79 -2.91 -42.18
N ASP A 26 -1.36 -4.09 -42.67
CA ASP A 26 -2.12 -5.34 -42.54
C ASP A 26 -2.16 -5.75 -41.04
N ALA A 27 -3.09 -5.18 -40.27
CA ALA A 27 -3.32 -5.52 -38.87
C ALA A 27 -4.78 -5.95 -38.63
N VAL A 28 -4.93 -7.17 -38.10
CA VAL A 28 -6.22 -7.79 -37.75
C VAL A 28 -6.97 -6.94 -36.71
N PRO A 29 -8.27 -6.64 -36.90
CA PRO A 29 -9.04 -5.85 -35.95
C PRO A 29 -9.30 -6.65 -34.67
N GLY A 30 -8.84 -6.17 -33.51
CA GLY A 30 -9.26 -6.71 -32.21
C GLY A 30 -8.18 -6.84 -31.13
N THR A 31 -6.93 -6.45 -31.37
CA THR A 31 -5.93 -6.46 -30.30
C THR A 31 -5.87 -5.08 -29.65
N PRO A 32 -6.26 -4.91 -28.36
CA PRO A 32 -6.05 -3.64 -27.67
C PRO A 32 -4.54 -3.34 -27.63
N PRO A 33 -4.13 -2.07 -27.83
CA PRO A 33 -2.74 -1.67 -27.73
C PRO A 33 -2.17 -2.13 -26.39
N LYS A 34 -1.10 -2.93 -26.44
CA LYS A 34 -0.30 -3.24 -25.26
C LYS A 34 0.53 -2.00 -24.96
N ASP A 35 -0.08 -1.04 -24.28
CA ASP A 35 0.61 0.14 -23.79
C ASP A 35 1.60 -0.29 -22.69
N ASN A 36 2.79 -0.73 -23.11
CA ASN A 36 3.91 -1.00 -22.22
C ASN A 36 4.64 0.31 -21.86
N VAL A 37 3.88 1.37 -21.66
CA VAL A 37 4.38 2.61 -21.10
C VAL A 37 4.57 2.34 -19.62
N LYS A 38 5.81 2.34 -19.16
CA LYS A 38 6.14 2.35 -17.73
C LYS A 38 5.70 3.69 -17.15
N CYS A 39 4.39 3.84 -16.97
CA CYS A 39 3.77 5.02 -16.40
C CYS A 39 4.15 5.05 -14.92
N SER A 40 4.98 6.01 -14.53
CA SER A 40 5.20 6.32 -13.12
C SER A 40 3.87 6.74 -12.53
N THR A 41 3.15 5.78 -11.95
CA THR A 41 1.84 6.02 -11.36
C THR A 41 2.08 6.73 -10.04
N LEU A 42 1.61 7.98 -9.93
CA LEU A 42 1.61 8.67 -8.65
C LEU A 42 0.69 7.93 -7.69
N VAL A 43 1.22 7.55 -6.53
CA VAL A 43 0.46 6.89 -5.47
C VAL A 43 -0.41 7.94 -4.78
N ARG A 44 -1.71 7.69 -4.76
CA ARG A 44 -2.71 8.53 -4.10
C ARG A 44 -3.73 7.65 -3.40
N TRP A 45 -4.42 8.22 -2.42
CA TRP A 45 -5.58 7.56 -1.84
C TRP A 45 -6.71 7.48 -2.87
N LEU A 46 -7.29 6.30 -3.03
CA LEU A 46 -8.31 6.00 -4.03
C LEU A 46 -9.67 5.75 -3.35
N ASP A 47 -9.69 4.80 -2.42
CA ASP A 47 -10.91 4.41 -1.71
C ASP A 47 -10.77 4.72 -0.21
N LYS A 48 -11.86 5.10 0.44
CA LYS A 48 -11.91 5.27 1.89
C LYS A 48 -13.26 4.90 2.48
N GLY A 49 -13.25 4.57 3.77
CA GLY A 49 -14.47 4.48 4.56
C GLY A 49 -15.13 5.85 4.76
N PRO A 50 -16.39 5.88 5.20
CA PRO A 50 -17.17 7.11 5.35
C PRO A 50 -16.59 8.05 6.44
N LEU A 51 -15.85 7.50 7.41
CA LEU A 51 -15.34 8.25 8.57
C LEU A 51 -13.97 8.91 8.33
N LEU A 52 -13.41 8.72 7.13
CA LEU A 52 -12.15 9.34 6.71
C LEU A 52 -12.39 10.47 5.71
N LEU A 53 -11.46 11.39 5.60
CA LEU A 53 -11.43 12.51 4.65
C LEU A 53 -10.07 12.54 3.97
N PHE A 54 -10.05 12.84 2.67
CA PHE A 54 -8.81 13.07 1.94
C PHE A 54 -8.44 14.54 1.99
N GLY A 55 -7.15 14.81 2.14
CA GLY A 55 -6.60 16.15 1.95
C GLY A 55 -6.53 16.53 0.46
N ASP A 56 -6.44 17.82 0.19
CA ASP A 56 -6.37 18.37 -1.17
C ASP A 56 -5.08 17.95 -1.90
N ASP A 57 -4.06 17.54 -1.16
CA ASP A 57 -2.79 17.00 -1.68
C ASP A 57 -2.93 15.57 -2.27
N GLY A 58 -4.05 14.89 -2.00
CA GLY A 58 -4.31 13.52 -2.46
C GLY A 58 -3.45 12.43 -1.80
N VAL A 59 -2.64 12.80 -0.80
CA VAL A 59 -1.72 11.90 -0.07
C VAL A 59 -1.90 11.97 1.44
N THR A 60 -2.63 12.97 1.95
CA THR A 60 -3.04 13.04 3.34
C THR A 60 -4.43 12.43 3.54
N VAL A 61 -4.58 11.67 4.62
CA VAL A 61 -5.87 11.15 5.07
C VAL A 61 -6.08 11.56 6.52
N SER A 62 -7.26 12.06 6.84
CA SER A 62 -7.65 12.45 8.19
C SER A 62 -8.89 11.66 8.62
N GLY A 63 -8.94 11.28 9.89
CA GLY A 63 -10.08 10.57 10.47
C GLY A 63 -10.95 11.48 11.32
N THR A 64 -12.22 11.10 11.46
CA THR A 64 -13.13 11.70 12.44
C THR A 64 -13.29 10.77 13.64
N LYS A 65 -14.48 10.23 13.89
CA LYS A 65 -14.76 9.34 15.02
C LYS A 65 -14.89 7.90 14.55
N GLY A 66 -14.04 7.02 15.06
CA GLY A 66 -14.09 5.58 14.81
C GLY A 66 -13.05 5.11 13.80
N PHE A 67 -12.97 3.78 13.62
CA PHE A 67 -12.02 3.16 12.70
C PHE A 67 -12.67 2.93 11.34
N CYS A 68 -11.93 3.25 10.29
CA CYS A 68 -12.20 2.92 8.89
C CYS A 68 -10.85 2.72 8.19
N MET A 69 -10.89 2.25 6.94
CA MET A 69 -9.70 2.04 6.12
C MET A 69 -9.68 3.01 4.94
N ALA A 70 -8.47 3.38 4.51
CA ALA A 70 -8.23 3.98 3.20
C ALA A 70 -7.26 3.09 2.42
N ARG A 71 -7.42 3.05 1.09
CA ARG A 71 -6.58 2.26 0.18
C ARG A 71 -6.08 3.14 -0.94
N THR A 72 -4.86 2.90 -1.38
CA THR A 72 -4.26 3.64 -2.48
C THR A 72 -4.68 3.05 -3.84
N ASN A 73 -4.41 3.78 -4.91
CA ASN A 73 -4.57 3.31 -6.28
C ASN A 73 -3.51 2.26 -6.70
N ALA A 74 -2.44 2.12 -5.93
CA ALA A 74 -1.35 1.20 -6.23
C ALA A 74 -1.71 -0.22 -5.81
N CYS A 75 -1.93 -1.11 -6.78
CA CYS A 75 -2.11 -2.53 -6.54
C CYS A 75 -0.78 -3.27 -6.64
N VAL A 76 -0.64 -4.30 -5.80
CA VAL A 76 0.52 -5.20 -5.80
C VAL A 76 0.09 -6.56 -6.28
N THR A 77 0.74 -7.09 -7.30
CA THR A 77 0.47 -8.42 -7.86
C THR A 77 1.65 -9.37 -7.71
N ARG A 78 2.86 -8.95 -8.12
CA ARG A 78 4.10 -9.71 -8.02
C ARG A 78 5.28 -8.77 -7.79
N GLY A 79 6.25 -9.21 -6.99
CA GLY A 79 7.48 -8.47 -6.66
C GLY A 79 7.53 -7.92 -5.23
N THR A 80 8.52 -7.07 -4.97
CA THR A 80 8.73 -6.43 -3.66
C THR A 80 8.35 -4.96 -3.74
N TYR A 81 7.49 -4.51 -2.80
CA TYR A 81 6.99 -3.15 -2.73
C TYR A 81 7.16 -2.61 -1.33
N TYR A 82 7.37 -1.30 -1.25
CA TYR A 82 7.58 -0.58 -0.01
C TYR A 82 6.84 0.76 -0.07
N PHE A 83 6.23 1.14 1.05
CA PHE A 83 5.73 2.50 1.26
C PHE A 83 5.99 2.95 2.69
N GLU A 84 5.95 4.25 2.89
CA GLU A 84 6.07 4.88 4.21
C GLU A 84 4.81 5.69 4.51
N LEU A 85 4.42 5.72 5.78
CA LEU A 85 3.38 6.61 6.29
C LEU A 85 3.96 7.46 7.41
N LYS A 86 3.87 8.78 7.24
CA LYS A 86 4.24 9.74 8.27
C LYS A 86 3.01 10.11 9.10
N LEU A 87 3.12 10.02 10.42
CA LEU A 87 2.06 10.40 11.34
C LEU A 87 2.15 11.90 11.62
N LEU A 88 1.17 12.66 11.13
CA LEU A 88 1.11 14.11 11.29
C LEU A 88 0.37 14.50 12.57
N GLY A 89 0.73 15.63 13.17
CA GLY A 89 0.03 16.15 14.34
C GLY A 89 -1.43 16.48 14.03
N ALA A 90 -2.31 16.17 14.98
CA ALA A 90 -3.72 16.51 14.94
C ALA A 90 -4.14 17.20 16.26
N ILE A 91 -5.28 17.89 16.24
CA ILE A 91 -5.84 18.57 17.41
C ILE A 91 -6.24 17.55 18.49
N GLU A 92 -6.80 16.41 18.06
CA GLU A 92 -7.23 15.32 18.93
C GLU A 92 -6.26 14.14 18.83
N ALA A 93 -6.14 13.40 19.94
CA ALA A 93 -5.38 12.15 19.95
C ALA A 93 -6.09 11.12 19.05
N TYR A 94 -5.31 10.42 18.23
CA TYR A 94 -5.83 9.45 17.27
C TYR A 94 -5.00 8.18 17.28
N HIS A 95 -5.60 7.10 16.75
CA HIS A 95 -4.96 5.79 16.64
C HIS A 95 -4.95 5.31 15.20
N VAL A 96 -3.84 4.71 14.78
CA VAL A 96 -3.65 4.23 13.41
C VAL A 96 -3.24 2.78 13.39
N ARG A 97 -3.72 2.07 12.37
CA ARG A 97 -3.18 0.79 11.98
C ARG A 97 -2.73 0.87 10.53
N VAL A 98 -1.52 0.41 10.27
CA VAL A 98 -0.88 0.46 8.94
C VAL A 98 -0.72 -0.96 8.41
N GLY A 99 -0.90 -1.17 7.12
CA GLY A 99 -0.54 -2.46 6.54
C GLY A 99 -1.09 -2.68 5.15
N TRP A 100 -1.31 -3.94 4.82
CA TRP A 100 -1.69 -4.39 3.49
C TRP A 100 -3.08 -5.02 3.52
N GLY A 101 -3.86 -4.79 2.48
CA GLY A 101 -5.18 -5.37 2.32
C GLY A 101 -5.53 -5.56 0.87
N THR A 102 -6.34 -6.58 0.59
CA THR A 102 -6.89 -6.80 -0.75
C THR A 102 -8.12 -5.93 -0.97
N LYS A 103 -8.61 -5.87 -2.21
CA LYS A 103 -9.86 -5.15 -2.53
C LYS A 103 -11.10 -5.69 -1.80
N LYS A 104 -11.04 -6.95 -1.33
CA LYS A 104 -12.13 -7.59 -0.56
C LYS A 104 -12.16 -7.18 0.91
N ALA A 105 -11.14 -6.47 1.39
CA ALA A 105 -11.12 -6.02 2.77
C ALA A 105 -12.25 -5.02 3.04
N ASP A 106 -12.90 -5.14 4.19
CA ASP A 106 -13.98 -4.25 4.60
C ASP A 106 -13.42 -2.84 4.87
N ILE A 107 -13.83 -1.89 4.04
CA ILE A 107 -13.32 -0.52 4.10
C ILE A 107 -13.90 0.29 5.27
N ASN A 108 -15.01 -0.19 5.85
CA ASN A 108 -15.63 0.42 7.02
C ASN A 108 -14.99 -0.05 8.33
N ALA A 109 -14.09 -1.02 8.27
CA ALA A 109 -13.39 -1.58 9.41
C ALA A 109 -11.90 -1.20 9.39
N PRO A 110 -11.19 -1.27 10.53
CA PRO A 110 -9.74 -1.07 10.54
C PRO A 110 -8.99 -2.20 9.83
N VAL A 111 -7.79 -1.91 9.33
CA VAL A 111 -6.89 -2.94 8.79
C VAL A 111 -6.61 -4.02 9.84
N GLY A 112 -6.65 -5.28 9.40
CA GLY A 112 -6.52 -6.48 10.23
C GLY A 112 -7.83 -6.95 10.88
N PHE A 113 -8.97 -6.34 10.54
CA PHE A 113 -10.29 -6.77 11.03
C PHE A 113 -10.72 -8.13 10.43
N ASP A 114 -10.53 -8.29 9.13
CA ASP A 114 -10.94 -9.47 8.38
C ASP A 114 -9.76 -10.36 7.97
N GLU A 115 -10.03 -11.36 7.14
CA GLU A 115 -9.00 -12.24 6.56
C GLU A 115 -8.29 -11.64 5.36
N HIS A 116 -8.81 -10.53 4.84
CA HIS A 116 -8.35 -9.88 3.61
C HIS A 116 -7.36 -8.74 3.88
N SER A 117 -7.06 -8.49 5.15
CA SER A 117 -6.16 -7.43 5.60
C SER A 117 -5.23 -7.88 6.72
N TYR A 118 -4.05 -7.27 6.75
CA TYR A 118 -2.99 -7.48 7.71
C TYR A 118 -2.51 -6.11 8.18
N GLY A 119 -2.62 -5.85 9.47
CA GLY A 119 -2.30 -4.55 10.06
C GLY A 119 -1.19 -4.62 11.09
N TYR A 120 -0.56 -3.48 11.31
CA TYR A 120 0.39 -3.18 12.36
C TYR A 120 -0.16 -2.02 13.18
N ARG A 121 -0.24 -2.21 14.50
CA ARG A 121 -0.94 -1.32 15.42
C ARG A 121 0.03 -0.35 16.09
N ASP A 122 -0.37 0.92 16.17
CA ASP A 122 0.32 1.99 16.88
C ASP A 122 0.58 1.68 18.36
N ILE A 123 -0.44 1.24 19.09
CA ILE A 123 -0.33 0.86 20.49
C ILE A 123 0.24 -0.56 20.60
N GLY A 124 1.38 -0.68 21.28
CA GLY A 124 1.99 -1.96 21.64
C GLY A 124 2.72 -2.67 20.51
N GLY A 125 2.73 -2.11 19.29
CA GLY A 125 3.47 -2.69 18.16
C GLY A 125 3.03 -4.12 17.84
N GLU A 126 1.73 -4.38 17.92
CA GLU A 126 1.13 -5.69 17.67
C GLU A 126 0.72 -5.84 16.20
N THR A 127 0.74 -7.07 15.70
CA THR A 127 0.15 -7.37 14.38
C THR A 127 -1.33 -7.72 14.53
N MET A 128 -2.14 -7.34 13.55
CA MET A 128 -3.59 -7.48 13.51
C MET A 128 -4.00 -8.28 12.28
N HIS A 129 -4.72 -9.38 12.47
CA HIS A 129 -5.32 -10.17 11.39
C HIS A 129 -6.53 -10.95 11.91
N LYS A 130 -7.63 -11.01 11.15
CA LYS A 130 -8.90 -11.66 11.57
C LYS A 130 -9.39 -11.18 12.95
N SER A 131 -9.23 -9.88 13.23
CA SER A 131 -9.56 -9.25 14.52
C SER A 131 -8.77 -9.80 15.72
N LYS A 132 -7.70 -10.55 15.48
CA LYS A 132 -6.83 -11.09 16.52
C LYS A 132 -5.53 -10.30 16.56
N ARG A 133 -5.09 -10.00 17.78
CA ARG A 133 -3.77 -9.46 18.07
C ARG A 133 -2.80 -10.62 18.13
N SER A 134 -1.73 -10.54 17.36
CA SER A 134 -0.57 -11.42 17.51
C SER A 134 0.56 -10.60 18.12
N GLY A 135 1.38 -11.25 18.95
CA GLY A 135 2.33 -10.65 19.91
C GLY A 135 3.27 -9.57 19.36
N PRO A 136 4.17 -9.03 20.19
CA PRO A 136 4.94 -7.84 19.84
C PRO A 136 5.76 -8.11 18.58
N TYR A 137 5.43 -7.41 17.51
CA TYR A 137 6.10 -7.47 16.22
C TYR A 137 7.17 -6.38 16.13
N GLY A 138 6.89 -5.22 16.72
CA GLY A 138 7.80 -4.08 16.79
C GLY A 138 7.43 -3.14 17.94
N ASP A 139 7.96 -1.93 17.88
CA ASP A 139 7.69 -0.90 18.88
C ASP A 139 6.41 -0.11 18.56
N SER A 140 5.78 0.43 19.60
CA SER A 140 4.71 1.40 19.43
C SER A 140 5.22 2.65 18.71
N PHE A 141 4.37 3.25 17.89
CA PHE A 141 4.69 4.45 17.12
C PHE A 141 3.57 5.48 17.26
N GLY A 142 3.88 6.75 17.02
CA GLY A 142 2.95 7.85 17.20
C GLY A 142 3.23 9.05 16.31
N VAL A 143 2.65 10.19 16.68
CA VAL A 143 2.80 11.47 15.96
C VAL A 143 4.28 11.84 15.82
N GLY A 144 4.72 12.15 14.60
CA GLY A 144 6.10 12.48 14.26
C GLY A 144 6.88 11.31 13.67
N ASP A 145 6.45 10.07 13.92
CA ASP A 145 7.13 8.89 13.40
C ASP A 145 6.79 8.63 11.94
N THR A 146 7.69 7.90 11.26
CA THR A 146 7.50 7.38 9.91
C THR A 146 7.52 5.86 9.96
N VAL A 147 6.42 5.23 9.55
CA VAL A 147 6.24 3.78 9.57
C VAL A 147 6.37 3.24 8.15
N GLY A 148 7.38 2.40 7.94
CA GLY A 148 7.59 1.69 6.69
C GLY A 148 6.83 0.36 6.64
N ALA A 149 6.22 0.05 5.50
CA ALA A 149 5.55 -1.22 5.24
C ALA A 149 6.09 -1.83 3.93
N MET A 150 6.67 -3.01 4.04
CA MET A 150 7.18 -3.78 2.91
C MET A 150 6.33 -5.03 2.68
N ILE A 151 6.10 -5.39 1.42
CA ILE A 151 5.52 -6.69 1.04
C ILE A 151 6.35 -7.31 -0.07
N CYS A 152 6.55 -8.63 0.01
CA CYS A 152 7.12 -9.44 -1.05
C CYS A 152 6.07 -10.45 -1.51
N VAL A 153 5.62 -10.34 -2.76
CA VAL A 153 4.66 -11.27 -3.36
C VAL A 153 5.39 -12.07 -4.42
N ASN A 154 5.73 -13.31 -4.08
CA ASN A 154 6.32 -14.23 -5.03
C ASN A 154 5.24 -14.63 -6.04
N GLY A 155 5.60 -14.61 -7.33
CA GLY A 155 4.73 -15.17 -8.34
C GLY A 155 4.73 -16.70 -8.26
N ASP A 156 3.60 -17.33 -8.57
CA ASP A 156 3.58 -18.78 -8.82
C ASP A 156 4.54 -19.09 -9.97
N SER A 157 5.71 -19.63 -9.64
CA SER A 157 6.36 -20.59 -10.52
C SER A 157 5.51 -21.85 -10.45
N SER A 158 4.98 -22.31 -11.58
CA SER A 158 4.41 -23.65 -11.69
C SER A 158 5.31 -24.65 -10.97
N GLU A 159 4.80 -25.30 -9.94
CA GLU A 159 5.51 -26.34 -9.19
C GLU A 159 5.78 -27.53 -10.13
N ASP A 160 6.94 -27.57 -10.77
CA ASP A 160 7.51 -28.84 -11.18
C ASP A 160 8.05 -29.52 -9.92
N LYS A 161 7.30 -30.52 -9.44
CA LYS A 161 7.73 -31.38 -8.35
C LYS A 161 8.94 -32.20 -8.80
N SER A 162 10.14 -31.84 -8.36
CA SER A 162 11.21 -32.83 -8.16
C SER A 162 12.32 -32.34 -7.22
N VAL A 163 12.50 -33.12 -6.15
CA VAL A 163 13.74 -33.41 -5.41
C VAL A 163 14.22 -32.35 -4.40
N ASP A 164 14.40 -32.86 -3.17
CA ASP A 164 14.98 -32.23 -2.00
C ASP A 164 16.21 -31.38 -2.32
N THR A 165 16.11 -30.07 -2.10
CA THR A 165 17.28 -29.22 -1.85
C THR A 165 16.87 -28.15 -0.86
N VAL A 166 17.65 -28.06 0.23
CA VAL A 166 17.53 -27.09 1.31
C VAL A 166 17.18 -25.71 0.77
N ALA A 167 16.09 -25.12 1.27
CA ALA A 167 15.65 -23.77 0.92
C ALA A 167 16.85 -22.81 1.00
N PRO A 168 17.15 -22.03 -0.06
CA PRO A 168 18.11 -20.96 0.07
C PRO A 168 17.51 -19.95 1.04
N SER A 169 18.13 -19.82 2.21
CA SER A 169 17.85 -18.74 3.15
C SER A 169 17.98 -17.41 2.40
N LEU A 170 16.90 -16.64 2.35
CA LEU A 170 16.92 -15.30 1.78
C LEU A 170 18.05 -14.51 2.46
N PRO A 171 19.01 -13.94 1.71
CA PRO A 171 19.97 -13.02 2.29
C PRO A 171 19.21 -11.76 2.72
N GLY A 172 19.13 -11.56 4.03
CA GLY A 172 18.59 -10.33 4.61
C GLY A 172 17.09 -10.42 4.89
N ARG A 173 16.76 -10.95 6.06
CA ARG A 173 15.68 -10.33 6.85
C ARG A 173 16.12 -8.88 7.06
N PHE A 174 15.53 -7.92 6.34
CA PHE A 174 15.69 -6.52 6.68
C PHE A 174 15.04 -6.32 8.04
N VAL A 175 15.85 -6.44 9.08
CA VAL A 175 15.52 -5.98 10.43
C VAL A 175 15.80 -4.48 10.36
N PRO A 176 14.77 -3.61 10.42
CA PRO A 176 15.04 -2.18 10.55
C PRO A 176 15.95 -1.98 11.77
N PRO A 177 16.92 -1.05 11.74
CA PRO A 177 17.87 -0.86 12.83
C PRO A 177 17.25 -0.69 14.23
N SER A 178 15.96 -0.31 14.31
CA SER A 178 15.21 -0.19 15.56
C SER A 178 14.82 -1.52 16.22
N LEU A 179 14.81 -2.65 15.48
CA LEU A 179 14.39 -3.96 16.00
C LEU A 179 15.55 -4.87 16.46
N VAL A 180 16.78 -4.36 16.46
CA VAL A 180 17.91 -5.02 17.13
C VAL A 180 17.85 -4.64 18.61
N LYS A 181 17.15 -5.44 19.42
CA LYS A 181 17.42 -5.43 20.87
C LYS A 181 18.92 -5.65 21.05
N GLN A 182 19.63 -4.64 21.54
CA GLN A 182 20.99 -4.81 22.04
C GLN A 182 20.93 -5.75 23.24
N SER A 183 21.03 -7.04 22.94
CA SER A 183 21.29 -8.10 23.91
C SER A 183 22.78 -8.07 24.23
N SER A 184 23.18 -7.14 25.08
CA SER A 184 24.40 -7.25 25.86
C SER A 184 24.15 -6.49 27.16
N ASP A 185 23.77 -7.24 28.18
CA ASP A 185 24.29 -7.12 29.55
C ASP A 185 23.31 -7.77 30.53
N LEU A 186 23.54 -9.05 30.81
CA LEU A 186 23.79 -9.58 32.16
C LEU A 186 23.62 -11.10 32.17
N LEU A 187 24.78 -11.76 32.29
CA LEU A 187 24.93 -13.09 32.84
C LEU A 187 24.06 -13.26 34.09
N ALA A 188 23.04 -14.12 34.02
CA ALA A 188 22.50 -14.79 35.19
C ALA A 188 22.62 -16.30 34.94
N HIS A 189 23.66 -16.88 35.56
CA HIS A 189 23.89 -18.30 35.65
C HIS A 189 22.61 -19.04 36.06
N VAL A 190 22.15 -19.96 35.20
CA VAL A 190 21.26 -21.04 35.60
C VAL A 190 22.11 -22.06 36.35
N SER A 191 21.86 -22.20 37.66
CA SER A 191 22.23 -23.39 38.43
C SER A 191 21.04 -23.79 39.26
N SER A 192 20.36 -24.86 38.85
CA SER A 192 19.50 -25.64 39.75
C SER A 192 20.38 -26.61 40.54
N PRO A 193 20.10 -26.75 41.85
CA PRO A 193 20.01 -28.11 42.38
C PRO A 193 18.81 -28.32 43.32
N ARG A 194 18.06 -29.37 42.97
CA ARG A 194 17.43 -30.41 43.81
C ARG A 194 17.11 -30.11 45.28
N ARG A 195 15.84 -30.41 45.63
CA ARG A 195 15.30 -31.00 46.86
C ARG A 195 16.31 -31.28 48.00
N SER A 196 15.98 -30.83 49.22
CA SER A 196 15.48 -31.67 50.34
C SER A 196 15.95 -31.24 51.75
N PHE A 197 15.05 -31.49 52.71
CA PHE A 197 15.20 -31.68 54.16
C PHE A 197 15.44 -30.52 55.16
N CYS A 198 14.54 -30.52 56.16
CA CYS A 198 14.64 -29.88 57.49
C CYS A 198 15.80 -30.45 58.33
N PRO A 199 16.09 -29.83 59.48
CA PRO A 199 15.49 -30.30 60.74
C PRO A 199 14.61 -29.26 61.44
#